data_AF-A0A842MNR9-F1
#
_entry.id   AF-A0A842MNR9-F1
#
_cell.length_a   1.000
_cell.length_b   1.000
_cell.length_c   1.000
_cell.angle_alpha   90.00
_cell.angle_beta   90.00
_cell.angle_gamma   90.00
#
_symmetry.space_group_name_H-M   'P 1'
#
loop_
_entity.id
_entity.type
_entity.pdbx_description
1 polymer ?
#
loop_
_entity_poly.entity_id
_entity_poly.type
_entity_poly.pdbx_seq_one_letter_code
_entity_poly.pdbx_strand_id
1 'polypeptide(L)'
;MRHRFLRDRIKEIFSATIIEKLALVIPFLVLLWDIEIFYYSLVNREEYILIFSIFVLILSSIEIIVVIEEIHQHFGEIKKMKKLRKIVKKIVDETEEKNVKKIVKKVIKKNPEYSMADIYHVVCEILNEER
;
A
#
# COMPACT_ATOMS: atom_id res chain seq x y z
N MET A 1 -18.83 -8.33 -14.21
CA MET A 1 -18.38 -7.59 -13.00
C MET A 1 -16.98 -7.96 -12.49
N ARG A 2 -16.47 -9.20 -12.70
CA ARG A 2 -15.17 -9.66 -12.17
C ARG A 2 -13.93 -8.91 -12.72
N HIS A 3 -14.03 -8.32 -13.90
CA HIS A 3 -12.90 -7.64 -14.58
C HIS A 3 -12.65 -6.19 -14.13
N ARG A 4 -13.64 -5.51 -13.51
CA ARG A 4 -13.46 -4.13 -13.01
C ARG A 4 -12.61 -4.09 -11.74
N PHE A 5 -12.82 -5.05 -10.83
CA PHE A 5 -12.09 -5.14 -9.57
C PHE A 5 -10.59 -5.35 -9.78
N LEU A 6 -10.23 -6.24 -10.72
CA LEU A 6 -8.84 -6.47 -11.10
C LEU A 6 -8.21 -5.21 -11.73
N ARG A 7 -8.96 -4.51 -12.59
CA ARG A 7 -8.46 -3.30 -13.24
C ARG A 7 -8.24 -2.15 -12.27
N ASP A 8 -9.11 -1.99 -11.28
CA ASP A 8 -8.96 -0.96 -10.26
C ASP A 8 -7.77 -1.27 -9.34
N ARG A 9 -7.57 -2.54 -8.96
CA ARG A 9 -6.38 -2.99 -8.20
C ARG A 9 -5.07 -2.80 -8.98
N ILE A 10 -5.05 -3.17 -10.27
CA ILE A 10 -3.89 -2.97 -11.15
C ILE A 10 -3.59 -1.49 -11.30
N LYS A 11 -4.62 -0.64 -11.46
CA LYS A 11 -4.44 0.81 -11.60
C LYS A 11 -3.93 1.46 -10.31
N GLU A 12 -4.34 0.95 -9.15
CA GLU A 12 -3.86 1.40 -7.83
C GLU A 12 -2.40 0.95 -7.59
N ILE A 13 -2.03 -0.26 -7.99
CA ILE A 13 -0.63 -0.73 -8.04
C ILE A 13 0.18 0.10 -9.05
N PHE A 14 -0.42 0.49 -10.18
CA PHE A 14 0.24 1.33 -11.18
C PHE A 14 0.42 2.79 -10.75
N SER A 15 -0.37 3.27 -9.79
CA SER A 15 -0.20 4.61 -9.18
C SER A 15 0.81 4.65 -8.04
N ALA A 16 1.30 3.49 -7.59
CA ALA A 16 2.41 3.41 -6.64
C ALA A 16 3.69 4.01 -7.24
N THR A 17 4.53 4.60 -6.41
CA THR A 17 5.81 5.17 -6.82
C THR A 17 6.72 4.08 -7.40
N ILE A 18 7.68 4.46 -8.27
CA ILE A 18 8.59 3.50 -8.92
C ILE A 18 9.33 2.64 -7.87
N ILE A 19 9.60 3.21 -6.70
CA ILE A 19 10.27 2.55 -5.57
C ILE A 19 9.40 1.44 -4.98
N GLU A 20 8.11 1.70 -4.72
CA GLU A 20 7.16 0.70 -4.21
C GLU A 20 6.95 -0.44 -5.21
N LYS A 21 6.96 -0.15 -6.52
CA LYS A 21 6.90 -1.18 -7.56
C LYS A 21 8.15 -2.04 -7.62
N LEU A 22 9.33 -1.46 -7.43
CA LEU A 22 10.59 -2.19 -7.42
C LEU A 22 10.72 -3.08 -6.19
N ALA A 23 10.38 -2.55 -5.00
CA ALA A 23 10.31 -3.31 -3.75
C ALA A 23 9.39 -4.53 -3.88
N LEU A 24 8.36 -4.41 -4.71
CA LEU A 24 7.44 -5.48 -5.05
C LEU A 24 8.01 -6.53 -6.00
N VAL A 25 8.79 -6.13 -7.00
CA VAL A 25 9.20 -7.04 -8.10
C VAL A 25 10.49 -7.79 -7.78
N ILE A 26 11.40 -7.16 -7.05
CA ILE A 26 12.73 -7.71 -6.73
C ILE A 26 12.64 -9.08 -6.02
N PRO A 27 11.84 -9.25 -4.94
CA PRO A 27 11.75 -10.54 -4.24
C PRO A 27 11.27 -11.69 -5.13
N PHE A 28 10.35 -11.42 -6.07
CA PHE A 28 9.88 -12.45 -7.01
C PHE A 28 10.94 -12.83 -8.04
N LEU A 29 11.75 -11.87 -8.50
CA LEU A 29 12.87 -12.16 -9.39
C LEU A 29 13.91 -13.02 -8.67
N VAL A 30 14.26 -12.67 -7.42
CA VAL A 30 15.18 -13.46 -6.60
C VAL A 30 14.65 -14.89 -6.41
N LEU A 31 13.37 -15.05 -6.05
CA LEU A 31 12.76 -16.37 -5.91
C LEU A 31 12.84 -17.20 -7.21
N LEU A 32 12.66 -16.59 -8.39
CA LEU A 32 12.78 -17.32 -9.66
C LEU A 32 14.19 -17.88 -9.87
N TRP A 33 15.22 -17.07 -9.57
CA TRP A 33 16.61 -17.52 -9.62
C TRP A 33 16.89 -18.61 -8.59
N ASP A 34 16.37 -18.48 -7.37
CA ASP A 34 16.55 -19.49 -6.32
C ASP A 34 15.92 -20.83 -6.69
N ILE A 35 14.74 -20.81 -7.33
CA ILE A 35 14.07 -22.01 -7.85
C ILE A 35 14.93 -22.68 -8.93
N GLU A 36 15.55 -21.91 -9.81
CA GLU A 36 16.43 -22.44 -10.86
C GLU A 36 17.69 -23.10 -10.27
N ILE A 37 18.32 -22.45 -9.28
CA ILE A 37 19.49 -22.99 -8.56
C ILE A 37 19.11 -24.29 -7.82
N PHE A 38 17.96 -24.29 -7.13
CA PHE A 38 17.47 -25.47 -6.44
C PHE A 38 17.17 -26.62 -7.41
N TYR A 39 16.52 -26.33 -8.55
CA TYR A 39 16.24 -27.32 -9.58
C TYR A 39 17.53 -27.91 -10.16
N TYR A 40 18.49 -27.05 -10.51
CA TYR A 40 19.81 -27.49 -10.99
C TYR A 40 20.49 -28.41 -9.97
N SER A 41 20.49 -28.01 -8.69
CA SER A 41 21.09 -28.80 -7.61
C SER A 41 20.43 -30.17 -7.43
N LEU A 42 19.09 -30.21 -7.53
CA LEU A 42 18.30 -31.44 -7.43
C LEU A 42 18.63 -32.41 -8.56
N VAL A 43 18.75 -31.91 -9.80
CA VAL A 43 19.06 -32.72 -10.99
C VAL A 43 20.48 -33.28 -10.93
N ASN A 44 21.46 -32.46 -10.52
CA ASN A 44 22.87 -32.85 -10.48
C ASN A 44 23.28 -33.58 -9.18
N ARG A 45 22.36 -33.71 -8.21
CA ARG A 45 22.57 -34.32 -6.89
C ARG A 45 23.73 -33.70 -6.12
N GLU A 46 23.89 -32.39 -6.22
CA GLU A 46 24.91 -31.65 -5.47
C GLU A 46 24.44 -31.38 -4.04
N GLU A 47 24.69 -32.32 -3.13
CA GLU A 47 24.14 -32.31 -1.76
C GLU A 47 24.39 -31.01 -0.99
N TYR A 48 25.60 -30.44 -1.08
CA TYR A 48 25.92 -29.17 -0.42
C TYR A 48 25.12 -28.00 -1.00
N ILE A 49 25.03 -27.89 -2.33
CA ILE A 49 24.26 -26.82 -2.99
C ILE A 49 22.78 -27.00 -2.69
N LEU A 50 22.29 -28.24 -2.58
CA LEU A 50 20.89 -28.54 -2.28
C LEU A 50 20.50 -28.01 -0.90
N ILE A 51 21.33 -28.24 0.12
CA ILE A 51 21.07 -27.74 1.47
C ILE A 51 21.05 -26.21 1.50
N PHE A 52 22.02 -25.55 0.86
CA PHE A 52 22.07 -24.09 0.81
C PHE A 52 20.91 -23.49 0.01
N SER A 53 20.55 -24.08 -1.13
CA SER A 53 19.45 -23.59 -1.97
C SER A 53 18.09 -23.74 -1.30
N ILE A 54 17.85 -24.81 -0.53
CA ILE A 54 16.64 -24.93 0.31
C ILE A 54 16.58 -23.78 1.31
N PHE A 55 17.69 -23.49 1.99
CA PHE A 55 17.75 -22.41 2.97
C PHE A 55 17.46 -21.05 2.34
N VAL A 56 18.06 -20.76 1.17
CA VAL A 56 17.83 -19.51 0.44
C VAL A 56 16.37 -19.41 -0.05
N LEU A 57 15.79 -20.49 -0.56
CA LEU A 57 14.37 -20.53 -0.96
C LEU A 57 13.43 -20.17 0.19
N ILE A 58 13.72 -20.63 1.41
CA ILE A 58 12.94 -20.28 2.60
C ILE A 58 13.06 -18.78 2.89
N LEU A 59 14.27 -18.23 2.89
CA LEU A 59 14.48 -16.80 3.15
C LEU A 59 13.78 -15.92 2.11
N SER A 60 13.89 -16.29 0.83
CA SER A 60 13.23 -15.62 -0.30
C SER A 60 11.71 -15.67 -0.18
N SER A 61 11.16 -16.81 0.27
CA SER A 61 9.72 -16.94 0.57
C SER A 61 9.27 -16.03 1.72
N ILE A 62 10.07 -15.90 2.78
CA ILE A 62 9.78 -15.01 3.92
C ILE A 62 9.76 -13.54 3.46
N GLU A 63 10.72 -13.14 2.62
CA GLU A 63 10.78 -11.77 2.08
C GLU A 63 9.49 -11.41 1.33
N ILE A 64 8.97 -12.32 0.51
CA ILE A 64 7.70 -12.12 -0.20
C ILE A 64 6.54 -11.94 0.79
N ILE A 65 6.48 -12.73 1.87
CA ILE A 65 5.43 -12.59 2.89
C ILE A 65 5.49 -11.21 3.54
N VAL A 66 6.69 -10.77 3.95
CA VAL A 66 6.89 -9.46 4.58
C VAL A 66 6.46 -8.33 3.65
N VAL A 67 6.89 -8.38 2.38
CA VAL A 67 6.53 -7.36 1.38
C VAL A 67 5.02 -7.33 1.15
N ILE A 68 4.35 -8.49 1.07
CA ILE A 68 2.88 -8.55 0.94
C ILE A 68 2.18 -7.91 2.15
N GLU A 69 2.69 -8.14 3.36
CA GLU A 69 2.13 -7.56 4.58
C GLU A 69 2.29 -6.04 4.63
N GLU A 70 3.47 -5.54 4.29
CA GLU A 70 3.75 -4.10 4.21
C GLU A 70 2.81 -3.40 3.22
N ILE A 71 2.60 -4.02 2.06
CA ILE A 71 1.65 -3.51 1.05
C ILE A 71 0.23 -3.50 1.59
N HIS A 72 -0.20 -4.55 2.30
CA HIS A 72 -1.54 -4.61 2.87
C HIS A 72 -1.78 -3.47 3.86
N GLN A 73 -0.79 -3.19 4.72
CA GLN A 73 -0.84 -2.07 5.66
C GLN A 73 -0.92 -0.74 4.92
N HIS A 74 -0.04 -0.52 3.93
CA HIS A 74 -0.01 0.71 3.15
C HIS A 74 -1.34 0.97 2.39
N PHE A 75 -1.92 -0.07 1.78
CA PHE A 75 -3.24 0.04 1.15
C PHE A 75 -4.36 0.34 2.16
N GLY A 76 -4.25 -0.18 3.39
CA GLY A 76 -5.16 0.12 4.48
C GLY A 76 -5.15 1.61 4.83
N GLU A 77 -3.96 2.18 4.98
CA GLU A 77 -3.76 3.60 5.26
C GLU A 77 -4.23 4.49 4.12
N ILE A 78 -3.85 4.19 2.87
CA ILE A 78 -4.33 4.93 1.69
C ILE A 78 -5.85 4.92 1.64
N LYS A 79 -6.49 3.76 1.86
CA LYS A 79 -7.95 3.65 1.83
C LYS A 79 -8.61 4.46 2.94
N LYS A 80 -8.04 4.43 4.15
CA LYS A 80 -8.48 5.24 5.30
C LYS A 80 -8.39 6.73 4.96
N MET A 81 -7.27 7.19 4.43
CA MET A 81 -7.04 8.58 4.04
C MET A 81 -7.95 9.03 2.89
N LYS A 82 -8.15 8.18 1.87
CA LYS A 82 -9.07 8.44 0.76
C LYS A 82 -10.52 8.56 1.23
N LYS A 83 -10.92 7.78 2.25
CA LYS A 83 -12.23 7.90 2.89
C LYS A 83 -12.35 9.20 3.68
N LEU A 84 -11.33 9.53 4.48
CA LEU A 84 -11.27 10.79 5.22
C LEU A 84 -11.38 12.01 4.28
N ARG A 85 -10.60 12.04 3.20
CA ARG A 85 -10.64 13.09 2.17
C ARG A 85 -12.03 13.29 1.58
N LYS A 86 -12.76 12.20 1.29
CA LYS A 86 -14.16 12.28 0.81
C LYS A 86 -15.10 12.89 1.85
N ILE A 87 -14.96 12.49 3.11
CA ILE A 87 -15.78 13.01 4.22
C ILE A 87 -15.52 14.50 4.40
N VAL A 88 -14.24 14.90 4.44
CA VAL A 88 -13.84 16.31 4.58
C VAL A 88 -14.37 17.11 3.41
N LYS A 89 -14.16 16.66 2.17
CA LYS A 89 -14.64 17.35 0.96
C LYS A 89 -16.14 17.59 1.01
N LYS A 90 -16.94 16.56 1.35
CA LYS A 90 -18.39 16.72 1.51
C LYS A 90 -18.76 17.77 2.55
N ILE A 91 -18.05 17.82 3.67
CA ILE A 91 -18.30 18.81 4.73
C ILE A 91 -17.90 20.22 4.27
N VAL A 92 -16.82 20.37 3.51
CA VAL A 92 -16.40 21.64 2.90
C VAL A 92 -17.45 22.12 1.91
N ASP A 93 -17.89 21.25 0.99
CA ASP A 93 -18.93 21.56 -0.01
C ASP A 93 -20.27 21.99 0.64
N GLU A 94 -20.62 21.39 1.78
CA GLU A 94 -21.84 21.71 2.55
C GLU A 94 -21.70 22.98 3.42
N THR A 95 -20.51 23.56 3.55
CA THR A 95 -20.26 24.68 4.48
C THR A 95 -19.85 25.93 3.71
N GLU A 96 -20.69 26.97 3.75
CA GLU A 96 -20.42 28.25 3.07
C GLU A 96 -19.14 28.94 3.58
N GLU A 97 -18.83 28.80 4.88
CA GLU A 97 -17.62 29.36 5.48
C GLU A 97 -16.42 28.40 5.42
N LYS A 98 -15.43 28.75 4.59
CA LYS A 98 -14.17 28.01 4.42
C LYS A 98 -13.14 28.26 5.53
N ASN A 99 -13.55 28.15 6.81
CA ASN A 99 -12.65 28.31 7.96
C ASN A 99 -12.13 26.95 8.45
N VAL A 100 -10.81 26.73 8.34
CA VAL A 100 -10.10 25.51 8.77
C VAL A 100 -10.51 25.06 10.18
N LYS A 101 -10.49 25.96 11.18
CA LYS A 101 -10.81 25.60 12.58
C LYS A 101 -12.26 25.13 12.74
N LYS A 102 -13.21 25.74 12.02
CA LYS A 102 -14.62 25.34 12.08
C LYS A 102 -14.83 23.99 11.39
N ILE A 103 -14.23 23.79 10.22
CA ILE A 103 -14.32 22.55 9.46
C ILE A 103 -13.70 21.38 10.23
N VAL A 104 -12.48 21.54 10.75
CA VAL A 104 -11.79 20.51 11.56
C VAL A 104 -12.65 20.10 12.77
N LYS A 105 -13.19 21.05 13.53
CA LYS A 105 -14.10 20.75 14.65
C LYS A 105 -15.34 19.97 14.21
N LYS A 106 -15.93 20.32 13.06
CA LYS A 106 -17.13 19.67 12.52
C LYS A 106 -16.83 18.23 12.05
N VAL A 107 -15.66 18.01 11.44
CA VAL A 107 -15.19 16.69 11.00
C VAL A 107 -14.90 15.79 12.20
N ILE A 108 -14.14 16.27 13.20
CA ILE A 108 -13.81 15.53 14.44
C ILE A 108 -15.09 15.11 15.16
N LYS A 109 -16.07 16.03 15.28
CA LYS A 109 -17.34 15.74 15.98
C LYS A 109 -18.15 14.64 15.28
N LYS A 110 -18.09 14.56 13.94
CA LYS A 110 -18.81 13.55 13.15
C LYS A 110 -18.04 12.24 13.01
N ASN A 111 -16.71 12.26 13.11
CA ASN A 111 -15.84 11.11 12.87
C ASN A 111 -14.70 11.09 13.91
N PRO A 112 -15.00 10.70 15.17
CA PRO A 112 -14.01 10.69 16.25
C PRO A 112 -12.93 9.61 16.06
N GLU A 113 -13.09 8.69 15.09
CA GLU A 113 -12.14 7.62 14.79
C GLU A 113 -10.86 8.08 14.08
N TYR A 114 -10.80 9.33 13.60
CA TYR A 114 -9.61 9.90 12.95
C TYR A 114 -8.87 10.83 13.90
N SER A 115 -7.54 10.88 13.76
CA SER A 115 -6.73 11.79 14.56
C SER A 115 -6.95 13.25 14.12
N MET A 116 -6.81 14.17 15.07
CA MET A 116 -6.90 15.61 14.78
C MET A 116 -5.85 16.06 13.75
N ALA A 117 -4.66 15.46 13.78
CA ALA A 117 -3.57 15.76 12.85
C ALA A 117 -3.93 15.38 11.41
N ASP A 118 -4.45 14.15 11.19
CA ASP A 118 -4.86 13.67 9.87
C ASP A 118 -5.96 14.56 9.28
N ILE A 119 -6.95 14.90 10.10
CA ILE A 119 -8.05 15.77 9.69
C ILE A 119 -7.55 17.16 9.31
N TYR A 120 -6.66 17.75 10.13
CA TYR A 120 -6.12 19.09 9.86
C TYR A 120 -5.34 19.13 8.54
N HIS A 121 -4.47 18.15 8.29
CA HIS A 121 -3.71 18.05 7.05
C HIS A 121 -4.62 18.00 5.82
N VAL A 122 -5.62 17.11 5.84
CA VAL A 122 -6.55 16.91 4.72
C VAL A 122 -7.43 18.14 4.49
N VAL A 123 -7.88 18.82 5.55
CA VAL A 123 -8.66 20.07 5.43
C VAL A 123 -7.82 21.16 4.77
N CYS A 124 -6.56 21.33 5.19
CA CYS A 124 -5.66 22.32 4.60
C CYS A 124 -5.37 22.04 3.13
N GLU A 125 -5.14 20.78 2.75
CA GLU A 125 -4.95 20.38 1.34
C GLU A 125 -6.17 20.73 0.48
N ILE A 126 -7.38 20.32 0.90
CA ILE A 126 -8.60 20.56 0.13
C ILE A 126 -8.88 22.05 -0.04
N LEU A 127 -8.72 22.84 1.04
CA LEU A 127 -8.96 24.28 0.97
C LEU A 127 -7.93 25.03 0.11
N ASN A 128 -6.70 24.52 0.02
CA ASN A 128 -5.69 25.05 -0.89
C ASN A 128 -5.95 24.68 -2.36
N GLU A 129 -6.53 23.51 -2.63
CA GLU A 129 -6.92 23.09 -4.00
C GLU A 129 -8.12 23.85 -4.57
N GLU A 130 -9.01 24.35 -3.72
CA GLU A 130 -10.20 25.11 -4.11
C GLU A 130 -9.96 26.62 -4.28
N ARG A 131 -8.71 27.06 -4.16
CA ARG A 131 -8.30 28.47 -4.24
C ARG A 131 -7.64 28.77 -5.58
#